data_AF-A0A840AUD0-F1
#
_entry.id   AF-A0A840AUD0-F1
#
_cell.length_a   1.000
_cell.length_b   1.000
_cell.length_c   1.000
_cell.angle_alpha   90.00
_cell.angle_beta   90.00
_cell.angle_gamma   90.00
#
_symmetry.space_group_name_H-M   'P 1'
#
loop_
_entity.id
_entity.type
_entity.pdbx_description
1 polymer ?
#
loop_
_entity_poly.entity_id
_entity_poly.type
_entity_poly.pdbx_seq_one_letter_code
_entity_poly.pdbx_strand_id
1 'polypeptide(L)'
;MAEEHDRVLDLLTRANARGESEAIWQALLHWLRYLKPTDGTVMEQFLEALLDQFPDLLRSDELAELFAYLHWRYPDFVRRYIEAWASAGDDYFEQLAGELATLIAFVRPELPWASPLLEAIIFDRGTAWTRLGAINTAVNLFPNAQYRERASKLLVRIIPLVRGQAWRNLFDLFRIVDEISPEPAWIALLRAIEANLSQASEVDATFVVDRLASLLPHEATLVARIAKRLIEAWSNELGDISTSTAGSAAELVDLAITLHRLGDETREIGLDLFERLVEIQAYTARETLEQIDNRFRSRRLQRRQRLPRRRRGANGPNSAPDKRPDTNKH
;
A
#
# COMPACT_ATOMS: atom_id res chain seq x y z
N MET A 1 -17.94 40.83 7.66
CA MET A 1 -17.17 39.67 7.17
C MET A 1 -15.92 40.09 6.39
N ALA A 2 -16.00 40.56 5.13
CA ALA A 2 -14.77 40.91 4.38
C ALA A 2 -13.94 42.02 5.05
N GLU A 3 -14.59 43.11 5.47
CA GLU A 3 -13.93 44.20 6.22
C GLU A 3 -13.31 43.75 7.55
N GLU A 4 -13.81 42.68 8.17
CA GLU A 4 -13.22 42.14 9.41
C GLU A 4 -11.95 41.35 9.09
N HIS A 5 -11.90 40.65 7.96
CA HIS A 5 -10.72 39.92 7.52
C HIS A 5 -9.59 40.89 7.13
N ASP A 6 -9.94 42.01 6.49
CA ASP A 6 -8.98 43.09 6.21
C ASP A 6 -8.40 43.69 7.50
N ARG A 7 -9.25 43.98 8.50
CA ARG A 7 -8.79 44.47 9.82
C ARG A 7 -7.90 43.48 10.55
N VAL A 8 -8.20 42.19 10.47
CA VAL A 8 -7.36 41.14 11.07
C VAL A 8 -6.01 41.09 10.35
N LEU A 9 -5.99 41.15 9.01
CA LEU A 9 -4.75 41.16 8.25
C LEU A 9 -3.89 42.39 8.59
N ASP A 10 -4.49 43.59 8.70
CA ASP A 10 -3.79 44.81 9.15
C ASP A 10 -3.21 44.68 10.57
N LEU A 11 -3.90 43.96 11.47
CA LEU A 11 -3.39 43.68 12.81
C LEU A 11 -2.17 42.75 12.73
N LEU A 12 -2.23 41.69 11.93
CA LEU A 12 -1.15 40.72 11.74
C LEU A 12 0.06 41.36 11.07
N THR A 13 -0.13 42.18 10.02
CA THR A 13 0.96 42.92 9.37
C THR A 13 1.70 43.83 10.35
N ARG A 14 0.96 44.54 11.21
CA ARG A 14 1.58 45.36 12.27
C ARG A 14 2.28 44.52 13.32
N ALA A 15 1.74 43.36 13.67
CA ALA A 15 2.40 42.44 14.60
C ALA A 15 3.72 41.93 14.01
N ASN A 16 3.74 41.56 12.72
CA ASN A 16 4.95 41.10 12.03
C ASN A 16 6.05 42.16 12.08
N ALA A 17 5.70 43.41 11.77
CA ALA A 17 6.62 44.55 11.84
C ALA A 17 7.16 44.87 13.25
N ARG A 18 6.47 44.45 14.32
CA ARG A 18 6.98 44.57 15.70
C ARG A 18 8.00 43.48 16.07
N GLY A 19 8.12 42.43 15.26
CA GLY A 19 9.01 41.30 15.52
C GLY A 19 8.48 40.35 16.59
N GLU A 20 7.18 40.01 16.53
CA GLU A 20 6.66 38.89 17.33
C GLU A 20 7.45 37.60 17.02
N SER A 21 7.57 36.69 17.99
CA SER A 21 8.40 35.49 17.85
C SER A 21 7.89 34.52 16.77
N GLU A 22 8.80 33.83 16.09
CA GLU A 22 8.52 32.79 15.09
C GLU A 22 7.50 31.73 15.57
N ALA A 23 7.60 31.28 16.82
CA ALA A 23 6.69 30.28 17.39
C ALA A 23 5.22 30.74 17.38
N ILE A 24 4.97 32.04 17.53
CA ILE A 24 3.62 32.60 17.42
C ILE A 24 3.14 32.49 15.98
N TRP A 25 4.00 32.82 15.02
CA TRP A 25 3.66 32.75 13.60
C TRP A 25 3.38 31.33 13.15
N GLN A 26 4.22 30.37 13.54
CA GLN A 26 4.00 28.95 13.27
C GLN A 26 2.62 28.50 13.78
N ALA A 27 2.24 28.85 15.02
CA ALA A 27 0.93 28.55 15.57
C ALA A 27 -0.23 29.26 14.85
N LEU A 28 0.03 30.41 14.21
CA LEU A 28 -0.96 31.18 13.47
C LEU A 28 -1.14 30.72 12.01
N LEU A 29 -0.16 30.04 11.40
CA LEU A 29 -0.22 29.60 9.99
C LEU A 29 -1.49 28.82 9.67
N HIS A 30 -1.89 27.92 10.56
CA HIS A 30 -3.13 27.15 10.43
C HIS A 30 -4.37 28.04 10.26
N TRP A 31 -4.40 29.20 10.94
CA TRP A 31 -5.55 30.11 10.90
C TRP A 31 -5.55 31.01 9.67
N LEU A 32 -4.38 31.25 9.06
CA LEU A 32 -4.26 32.11 7.88
C LEU A 32 -5.07 31.59 6.68
N ARG A 33 -5.29 30.28 6.57
CA ARG A 33 -6.13 29.68 5.51
C ARG A 33 -7.59 30.13 5.55
N TYR A 34 -8.06 30.65 6.69
CA TYR A 34 -9.42 31.15 6.85
C TYR A 34 -9.55 32.65 6.56
N LEU A 35 -8.42 33.36 6.43
CA LEU A 35 -8.43 34.78 6.07
C LEU A 35 -8.78 34.94 4.59
N LYS A 36 -9.67 35.89 4.34
CA LYS A 36 -10.27 36.16 3.03
C LYS A 36 -10.36 37.67 2.84
N PRO A 37 -9.21 38.36 2.73
CA PRO A 37 -9.21 39.80 2.53
C PRO A 37 -9.90 40.18 1.23
N THR A 38 -10.36 41.42 1.14
CA THR A 38 -11.03 41.96 -0.04
C THR A 38 -10.07 41.99 -1.23
N ASP A 39 -8.81 42.38 -1.00
CA ASP A 39 -7.73 42.31 -1.98
C ASP A 39 -6.78 41.15 -1.66
N GLY A 40 -6.69 40.20 -2.58
CA GLY A 40 -5.81 39.05 -2.45
C GLY A 40 -4.33 39.40 -2.44
N THR A 41 -3.95 40.48 -3.12
CA THR A 41 -2.56 40.94 -3.22
C THR A 41 -1.99 41.30 -1.85
N VAL A 42 -2.83 41.83 -0.95
CA VAL A 42 -2.44 42.17 0.42
C VAL A 42 -2.08 40.91 1.22
N MET A 43 -2.79 39.80 0.99
CA MET A 43 -2.44 38.51 1.62
C MET A 43 -1.09 38.01 1.13
N GLU A 44 -0.86 38.05 -0.18
CA GLU A 44 0.40 37.59 -0.78
C GLU A 44 1.58 38.42 -0.25
N GLN A 45 1.47 39.75 -0.23
CA GLN A 45 2.49 40.65 0.32
C GLN A 45 2.76 40.38 1.81
N PHE A 46 1.71 40.13 2.60
CA PHE A 46 1.87 39.77 4.00
C PHE A 46 2.61 38.44 4.17
N LEU A 47 2.27 37.42 3.39
CA LEU A 47 2.94 36.12 3.43
C LEU A 47 4.39 36.22 2.97
N GLU A 48 4.70 36.98 1.92
CA GLU A 48 6.09 37.24 1.49
C GLU A 48 6.88 37.90 2.62
N ALA A 49 6.36 38.98 3.21
CA ALA A 49 7.04 39.68 4.30
C ALA A 49 7.23 38.79 5.54
N LEU A 50 6.28 37.89 5.82
CA LEU A 50 6.38 36.93 6.93
C LEU A 50 7.47 35.89 6.68
N LEU A 51 7.52 35.31 5.47
CA LEU A 51 8.48 34.27 5.11
C LEU A 51 9.89 34.81 4.93
N ASP A 52 10.03 36.05 4.44
CA ASP A 52 11.32 36.74 4.39
C ASP A 52 11.88 37.01 5.79
N GLN A 53 11.00 37.32 6.75
CA GLN A 53 11.40 37.58 8.13
C GLN A 53 11.70 36.29 8.91
N PHE A 54 10.99 35.21 8.63
CA PHE A 54 11.13 33.91 9.30
C PHE A 54 11.29 32.77 8.29
N PRO A 55 12.48 32.63 7.67
CA PRO A 55 12.70 31.62 6.63
C PRO A 55 12.59 30.18 7.13
N ASP A 56 12.80 29.94 8.43
CA ASP A 56 12.66 28.61 9.02
C ASP A 56 11.20 28.11 9.00
N LEU A 57 10.21 29.00 8.91
CA LEU A 57 8.80 28.63 8.67
C LEU A 57 8.62 27.89 7.35
N LEU A 58 9.52 28.07 6.36
CA LEU A 58 9.46 27.33 5.10
C LEU A 58 9.62 25.82 5.29
N ARG A 59 10.20 25.39 6.42
CA ARG A 59 10.39 23.98 6.76
C ARG A 59 9.34 23.44 7.72
N SER A 60 8.31 24.22 8.06
CA SER A 60 7.27 23.78 8.97
C SER A 60 6.15 23.02 8.26
N ASP A 61 5.62 21.99 8.93
CA ASP A 61 4.47 21.23 8.43
C ASP A 61 3.23 22.15 8.32
N GLU A 62 3.10 23.12 9.23
CA GLU A 62 1.99 24.09 9.19
C GLU A 62 2.02 24.96 7.93
N LEU A 63 3.22 25.29 7.41
CA LEU A 63 3.32 26.03 6.16
C LEU A 63 3.02 25.13 4.95
N ALA A 64 3.50 23.89 4.95
CA ALA A 64 3.17 22.92 3.91
C ALA A 64 1.65 22.72 3.81
N GLU A 65 0.98 22.56 4.96
CA GLU A 65 -0.48 22.53 5.03
C GLU A 65 -1.11 23.82 4.50
N LEU A 66 -0.62 24.99 4.92
CA LEU A 66 -1.15 26.26 4.44
C LEU A 66 -1.05 26.37 2.91
N PHE A 67 0.07 25.98 2.30
CA PHE A 67 0.25 25.98 0.84
C PHE A 67 -0.71 25.04 0.12
N ALA A 68 -0.99 23.87 0.71
CA ALA A 68 -2.01 22.94 0.25
C ALA A 68 -3.45 23.53 0.30
N TYR A 69 -3.67 24.63 1.02
CA TYR A 69 -4.92 25.40 0.96
C TYR A 69 -4.83 26.66 0.09
N LEU A 70 -3.71 27.38 0.13
CA LEU A 70 -3.56 28.66 -0.55
C LEU A 70 -3.72 28.53 -2.06
N HIS A 71 -3.36 27.38 -2.66
CA HIS A 71 -3.50 27.18 -4.11
C HIS A 71 -4.95 27.34 -4.60
N TRP A 72 -5.96 27.23 -3.73
CA TRP A 72 -7.35 27.43 -4.11
C TRP A 72 -7.66 28.88 -4.46
N ARG A 73 -6.96 29.83 -3.82
CA ARG A 73 -7.24 31.27 -3.89
C ARG A 73 -6.08 32.09 -4.48
N TYR A 74 -4.85 31.65 -4.25
CA TYR A 74 -3.60 32.30 -4.66
C TYR A 74 -2.72 31.31 -5.45
N PRO A 75 -3.21 30.77 -6.58
CA PRO A 75 -2.51 29.71 -7.31
C PRO A 75 -1.14 30.15 -7.83
N ASP A 76 -1.01 31.38 -8.32
CA ASP A 76 0.25 31.88 -8.87
C ASP A 76 1.30 32.18 -7.78
N PHE A 77 0.86 32.61 -6.59
CA PHE A 77 1.72 32.70 -5.41
C PHE A 77 2.32 31.33 -5.08
N VAL A 78 1.48 30.30 -4.92
CA VAL A 78 1.93 28.94 -4.59
C VAL A 78 2.85 28.37 -5.67
N ARG A 79 2.50 28.58 -6.95
CA ARG A 79 3.30 28.13 -8.09
C ARG A 79 4.75 28.63 -8.01
N ARG A 80 4.96 29.92 -7.72
CA ARG A 80 6.32 30.51 -7.66
C ARG A 80 7.22 29.78 -6.67
N TYR A 81 6.68 29.44 -5.50
CA TYR A 81 7.42 28.69 -4.48
C TYR A 81 7.67 27.24 -4.91
N ILE A 82 6.69 26.55 -5.51
CA ILE A 82 6.91 25.19 -6.03
C ILE A 82 8.04 25.18 -7.07
N GLU A 83 8.05 26.15 -7.99
CA GLU A 83 9.12 26.28 -9.01
C GLU A 83 10.49 26.54 -8.37
N ALA A 84 10.55 27.41 -7.36
CA ALA A 84 11.78 27.69 -6.62
C ALA A 84 12.27 26.47 -5.83
N TRP A 85 11.39 25.82 -5.07
CA TRP A 85 11.70 24.66 -4.25
C TRP A 85 12.14 23.45 -5.06
N ALA A 86 11.52 23.21 -6.22
CA ALA A 86 11.91 22.12 -7.13
C ALA A 86 13.33 22.27 -7.71
N SER A 87 13.95 23.44 -7.59
CA SER A 87 15.29 23.72 -8.11
C SER A 87 16.27 24.21 -7.02
N ALA A 88 15.89 24.08 -5.76
CA ALA A 88 16.68 24.58 -4.63
C ALA A 88 17.94 23.75 -4.34
N GLY A 89 17.99 22.49 -4.79
CA GLY A 89 19.06 21.55 -4.44
C GLY A 89 19.00 21.10 -2.98
N ASP A 90 17.81 21.19 -2.35
CA ASP A 90 17.54 20.79 -0.98
C ASP A 90 16.47 19.70 -0.97
N ASP A 91 16.81 18.55 -0.39
CA ASP A 91 15.99 17.33 -0.38
C ASP A 91 14.56 17.57 0.13
N TYR A 92 14.41 18.38 1.20
CA TYR A 92 13.12 18.69 1.80
C TYR A 92 12.26 19.52 0.86
N PHE A 93 12.82 20.61 0.30
CA PHE A 93 12.09 21.49 -0.60
C PHE A 93 11.73 20.79 -1.92
N GLU A 94 12.61 19.97 -2.45
CA GLU A 94 12.33 19.18 -3.66
C GLU A 94 11.20 18.18 -3.41
N GLN A 95 11.20 17.48 -2.28
CA GLN A 95 10.10 16.60 -1.90
C GLN A 95 8.78 17.37 -1.77
N LEU A 96 8.78 18.47 -1.03
CA LEU A 96 7.59 19.31 -0.82
C LEU A 96 7.04 19.86 -2.15
N ALA A 97 7.91 20.27 -3.07
CA ALA A 97 7.51 20.70 -4.41
C ALA A 97 6.84 19.56 -5.20
N GLY A 98 7.40 18.34 -5.12
CA GLY A 98 6.81 17.14 -5.71
C GLY A 98 5.42 16.81 -5.15
N GLU A 99 5.26 16.92 -3.82
CA GLU A 99 3.99 16.68 -3.14
C GLU A 99 2.92 17.70 -3.56
N LEU A 100 3.23 19.00 -3.46
CA LEU A 100 2.28 20.06 -3.77
C LEU A 100 1.92 20.12 -5.25
N ALA A 101 2.88 19.97 -6.17
CA ALA A 101 2.57 19.96 -7.60
C ALA A 101 1.65 18.79 -7.97
N THR A 102 1.88 17.61 -7.37
CA THR A 102 1.04 16.43 -7.59
C THR A 102 -0.37 16.64 -7.03
N LEU A 103 -0.46 17.16 -5.81
CA LEU A 103 -1.74 17.47 -5.16
C LEU A 103 -2.54 18.44 -6.03
N ILE A 104 -1.93 19.55 -6.42
CA ILE A 104 -2.59 20.62 -7.18
C ILE A 104 -3.00 20.13 -8.57
N ALA A 105 -2.15 19.38 -9.28
CA ALA A 105 -2.51 18.80 -10.57
C ALA A 105 -3.70 17.84 -10.47
N PHE A 106 -3.90 17.18 -9.33
CA PHE A 106 -5.00 16.24 -9.13
C PHE A 106 -6.29 16.95 -8.71
N VAL A 107 -6.21 17.95 -7.83
CA VAL A 107 -7.40 18.61 -7.26
C VAL A 107 -7.82 19.88 -8.02
N ARG A 108 -6.92 20.47 -8.81
CA ARG A 108 -7.14 21.66 -9.68
C ARG A 108 -6.63 21.44 -11.12
N PRO A 109 -7.08 20.40 -11.83
CA PRO A 109 -6.61 20.12 -13.19
C PRO A 109 -6.91 21.25 -14.20
N GLU A 110 -7.83 22.15 -13.88
CA GLU A 110 -8.19 23.31 -14.71
C GLU A 110 -7.16 24.46 -14.66
N LEU A 111 -6.23 24.45 -13.70
CA LEU A 111 -5.14 25.44 -13.67
C LEU A 111 -4.19 25.17 -14.85
N PRO A 112 -3.99 26.13 -15.78
CA PRO A 112 -3.20 25.91 -16.99
C PRO A 112 -1.76 25.45 -16.75
N TRP A 113 -1.20 25.76 -15.58
CA TRP A 113 0.16 25.44 -15.20
C TRP A 113 0.30 24.14 -14.42
N ALA A 114 -0.76 23.59 -13.82
CA ALA A 114 -0.64 22.51 -12.85
C ALA A 114 -0.06 21.21 -13.46
N SER A 115 -0.66 20.73 -14.55
CA SER A 115 -0.14 19.55 -15.26
C SER A 115 1.23 19.80 -15.91
N PRO A 116 1.48 20.92 -16.64
CA PRO A 116 2.81 21.21 -17.17
C PRO A 116 3.90 21.32 -16.10
N LEU A 117 3.59 21.91 -14.94
CA LEU A 117 4.53 22.02 -13.83
C LEU A 117 4.85 20.63 -13.26
N LEU A 118 3.84 19.80 -13.02
CA LEU A 118 4.05 18.42 -12.59
C LEU A 118 4.97 17.66 -13.57
N GLU A 119 4.70 17.75 -14.86
CA GLU A 119 5.53 17.11 -15.88
C GLU A 119 6.99 17.58 -15.81
N ALA A 120 7.19 18.90 -15.74
CA ALA A 120 8.52 19.49 -15.68
C ALA A 120 9.32 19.06 -14.44
N ILE A 121 8.69 19.03 -13.26
CA ILE A 121 9.41 18.76 -12.01
C ILE A 121 9.56 17.28 -11.68
N ILE A 122 8.78 16.38 -12.30
CA ILE A 122 8.82 14.94 -12.00
C ILE A 122 9.58 14.18 -13.10
N PHE A 123 9.34 14.51 -14.36
CA PHE A 123 9.84 13.76 -15.50
C PHE A 123 11.01 14.45 -16.20
N ASP A 124 10.93 15.76 -16.47
CA ASP A 124 11.98 16.46 -17.21
C ASP A 124 13.21 16.75 -16.35
N ARG A 125 13.02 17.48 -15.25
CA ARG A 125 14.08 17.91 -14.32
C ARG A 125 14.03 17.15 -12.99
N GLY A 126 13.20 16.10 -12.92
CA GLY A 126 12.90 15.47 -11.64
C GLY A 126 14.09 14.83 -10.96
N THR A 127 14.17 15.06 -9.65
CA THR A 127 15.17 14.47 -8.76
C THR A 127 14.59 13.23 -8.08
N ALA A 128 15.38 12.55 -7.25
CA ALA A 128 14.87 11.46 -6.42
C ALA A 128 13.78 11.98 -5.46
N TRP A 129 13.94 13.19 -4.93
CA TRP A 129 13.07 13.78 -3.92
C TRP A 129 11.77 14.33 -4.50
N THR A 130 11.79 15.01 -5.65
CA THR A 130 10.54 15.44 -6.29
C THR A 130 9.66 14.23 -6.64
N ARG A 131 10.27 13.13 -7.12
CA ARG A 131 9.56 11.87 -7.39
C ARG A 131 9.05 11.18 -6.12
N LEU A 132 9.82 11.21 -5.03
CA LEU A 132 9.38 10.71 -3.73
C LEU A 132 8.12 11.45 -3.26
N GLY A 133 8.14 12.78 -3.34
CA GLY A 133 6.98 13.60 -3.00
C GLY A 133 5.76 13.30 -3.87
N ALA A 134 5.96 13.16 -5.18
CA ALA A 134 4.87 12.78 -6.08
C ALA A 134 4.28 11.40 -5.76
N ILE A 135 5.11 10.42 -5.38
CA ILE A 135 4.63 9.11 -4.92
C ILE A 135 3.81 9.26 -3.64
N ASN A 136 4.31 9.98 -2.64
CA ASN A 136 3.61 10.19 -1.37
C ASN A 136 2.20 10.70 -1.61
N THR A 137 2.07 11.76 -2.39
CA THR A 137 0.77 12.35 -2.68
C THR A 137 -0.10 11.42 -3.51
N ALA A 138 0.45 10.78 -4.55
CA ALA A 138 -0.34 9.88 -5.39
C ALA A 138 -0.84 8.66 -4.61
N VAL A 139 -0.02 8.07 -3.74
CA VAL A 139 -0.38 6.93 -2.88
C VAL A 139 -1.48 7.32 -1.90
N ASN A 140 -1.38 8.49 -1.25
CA ASN A 140 -2.41 8.95 -0.31
C ASN A 140 -3.73 9.34 -1.00
N LEU A 141 -3.69 9.78 -2.26
CA LEU A 141 -4.89 10.10 -3.04
C LEU A 141 -5.50 8.88 -3.76
N PHE A 142 -4.74 7.80 -3.96
CA PHE A 142 -5.16 6.62 -4.71
C PHE A 142 -6.45 5.95 -4.18
N PRO A 143 -6.66 5.79 -2.84
CA PRO A 143 -7.87 5.17 -2.31
C PRO A 143 -9.14 5.90 -2.75
N ASN A 144 -9.06 7.23 -2.91
CA ASN A 144 -10.19 8.04 -3.35
C ASN A 144 -10.48 7.81 -4.84
N ALA A 145 -11.67 7.26 -5.13
CA ALA A 145 -12.12 6.95 -6.48
C ALA A 145 -12.05 8.14 -7.45
N GLN A 146 -12.22 9.37 -6.96
CA GLN A 146 -12.11 10.59 -7.76
C GLN A 146 -10.70 10.79 -8.35
N TYR A 147 -9.66 10.38 -7.63
CA TYR A 147 -8.26 10.62 -8.00
C TYR A 147 -7.55 9.36 -8.48
N ARG A 148 -8.10 8.18 -8.22
CA ARG A 148 -7.51 6.87 -8.51
C ARG A 148 -6.95 6.73 -9.92
N GLU A 149 -7.69 7.15 -10.94
CA GLU A 149 -7.22 7.05 -12.33
C GLU A 149 -5.97 7.92 -12.57
N ARG A 150 -5.95 9.15 -12.06
CA ARG A 150 -4.80 10.06 -12.19
C ARG A 150 -3.60 9.56 -11.38
N ALA A 151 -3.85 9.11 -10.15
CA ALA A 151 -2.84 8.51 -9.28
C ALA A 151 -2.20 7.29 -9.94
N SER A 152 -3.01 6.36 -10.44
CA SER A 152 -2.53 5.18 -11.17
C SER A 152 -1.66 5.56 -12.37
N LYS A 153 -2.13 6.48 -13.23
CA LYS A 153 -1.36 6.93 -14.40
C LYS A 153 -0.01 7.54 -14.02
N LEU A 154 0.02 8.35 -12.96
CA LEU A 154 1.25 8.96 -12.47
C LEU A 154 2.21 7.90 -11.90
N LEU A 155 1.73 7.03 -11.01
CA LEU A 155 2.52 5.96 -10.39
C LEU A 155 3.09 5.00 -11.44
N VAL A 156 2.30 4.55 -12.40
CA VAL A 156 2.75 3.68 -13.51
C VAL A 156 3.92 4.30 -14.28
N ARG A 157 3.90 5.63 -14.49
CA ARG A 157 4.97 6.34 -15.19
C ARG A 157 6.20 6.59 -14.30
N ILE A 158 6.01 6.79 -13.01
CA ILE A 158 7.08 7.07 -12.05
C ILE A 158 7.85 5.80 -11.66
N ILE A 159 7.17 4.65 -11.53
CA ILE A 159 7.76 3.39 -11.04
C ILE A 159 9.12 3.03 -11.67
N PRO A 160 9.31 3.10 -13.01
CA PRO A 160 10.60 2.78 -13.62
C PRO A 160 11.76 3.70 -13.19
N LEU A 161 11.44 4.90 -12.68
CA LEU A 161 12.37 5.98 -12.37
C LEU A 161 12.80 6.03 -10.90
N VAL A 162 12.20 5.20 -10.03
CA VAL A 162 12.36 5.33 -8.57
C VAL A 162 13.13 4.17 -7.95
N ARG A 163 13.85 4.47 -6.86
CA ARG A 163 14.72 3.53 -6.15
C ARG A 163 14.62 3.79 -4.64
N GLY A 164 15.08 2.84 -3.83
CA GLY A 164 15.20 3.01 -2.38
C GLY A 164 13.88 3.39 -1.70
N GLN A 165 13.90 4.47 -0.89
CA GLN A 165 12.77 4.91 -0.06
C GLN A 165 11.46 5.10 -0.85
N ALA A 166 11.55 5.52 -2.11
CA ALA A 166 10.38 5.70 -2.96
C ALA A 166 9.58 4.40 -3.18
N TRP A 167 10.24 3.23 -3.16
CA TRP A 167 9.55 1.94 -3.20
C TRP A 167 8.80 1.65 -1.91
N ARG A 168 9.37 1.97 -0.74
CA ARG A 168 8.66 1.80 0.54
C ARG A 168 7.37 2.61 0.56
N ASN A 169 7.45 3.87 0.15
CA ASN A 169 6.30 4.78 0.11
C ASN A 169 5.29 4.37 -0.96
N LEU A 170 5.72 3.77 -2.08
CA LEU A 170 4.80 3.15 -3.04
C LEU A 170 4.04 1.98 -2.41
N PHE A 171 4.73 1.15 -1.63
CA PHE A 171 4.17 -0.03 -1.00
C PHE A 171 3.27 0.27 0.21
N ASP A 172 3.42 1.43 0.83
CA ASP A 172 2.44 1.96 1.79
C ASP A 172 1.01 2.00 1.23
N LEU A 173 0.84 2.03 -0.10
CA LEU A 173 -0.47 1.89 -0.73
C LEU A 173 -1.22 0.63 -0.27
N PHE A 174 -0.54 -0.50 -0.14
CA PHE A 174 -1.14 -1.75 0.31
C PHE A 174 -1.52 -1.72 1.80
N ARG A 175 -0.87 -0.85 2.59
CA ARG A 175 -1.23 -0.60 3.99
C ARG A 175 -2.45 0.31 4.11
N ILE A 176 -2.59 1.28 3.21
CA ILE A 176 -3.67 2.30 3.25
C ILE A 176 -4.99 1.75 2.71
N VAL A 177 -4.93 0.85 1.72
CA VAL A 177 -6.12 0.27 1.09
C VAL A 177 -6.48 -1.04 1.77
N ASP A 178 -7.75 -1.24 2.12
CA ASP A 178 -8.24 -2.49 2.73
C ASP A 178 -8.45 -3.63 1.73
N GLU A 179 -8.94 -3.31 0.52
CA GLU A 179 -9.23 -4.31 -0.52
C GLU A 179 -8.88 -3.79 -1.92
N ILE A 180 -8.26 -4.65 -2.72
CA ILE A 180 -7.94 -4.35 -4.12
C ILE A 180 -9.05 -4.89 -5.02
N SER A 181 -9.70 -4.00 -5.76
CA SER A 181 -10.65 -4.35 -6.81
C SER A 181 -9.93 -4.58 -8.16
N PRO A 182 -10.43 -5.48 -9.04
CA PRO A 182 -9.86 -5.73 -10.36
C PRO A 182 -10.19 -4.61 -11.37
N GLU A 183 -10.01 -3.37 -10.96
CA GLU A 183 -10.22 -2.19 -11.79
C GLU A 183 -9.01 -1.93 -12.70
N PRO A 184 -9.22 -1.31 -13.88
CA PRO A 184 -8.12 -1.00 -14.80
C PRO A 184 -6.97 -0.21 -14.16
N ALA A 185 -7.28 0.69 -13.22
CA ALA A 185 -6.29 1.49 -12.49
C ALA A 185 -5.39 0.64 -11.58
N TRP A 186 -5.97 -0.34 -10.87
CA TRP A 186 -5.22 -1.29 -10.04
C TRP A 186 -4.39 -2.23 -10.90
N ILE A 187 -4.99 -2.81 -11.95
CA ILE A 187 -4.32 -3.74 -12.84
C ILE A 187 -3.11 -3.08 -13.53
N ALA A 188 -3.26 -1.83 -14.00
CA ALA A 188 -2.16 -1.09 -14.60
C ALA A 188 -1.02 -0.85 -13.61
N LEU A 189 -1.35 -0.44 -12.38
CA LEU A 189 -0.37 -0.22 -11.32
C LEU A 189 0.36 -1.50 -10.95
N LEU A 190 -0.36 -2.60 -10.72
CA LEU A 190 0.22 -3.89 -10.34
C LEU A 190 1.11 -4.46 -11.44
N ARG A 191 0.77 -4.27 -12.72
CA ARG A 191 1.64 -4.62 -13.85
C ARG A 191 2.92 -3.79 -13.87
N ALA A 192 2.84 -2.49 -13.56
CA ALA A 192 4.02 -1.65 -13.47
C ALA A 192 4.94 -2.07 -12.31
N ILE A 193 4.35 -2.41 -11.16
CA ILE A 193 5.08 -2.97 -10.01
C ILE A 193 5.75 -4.28 -10.41
N GLU A 194 5.01 -5.24 -10.98
CA GLU A 194 5.54 -6.54 -11.40
C GLU A 194 6.75 -6.40 -12.33
N ALA A 195 6.67 -5.49 -13.31
CA ALA A 195 7.72 -5.26 -14.28
C ALA A 195 8.99 -4.62 -13.70
N ASN A 196 8.90 -3.95 -12.54
CA ASN A 196 10.01 -3.19 -11.96
C ASN A 196 10.40 -3.65 -10.54
N LEU A 197 9.79 -4.72 -10.02
CA LEU A 197 9.95 -5.13 -8.63
C LEU A 197 11.40 -5.47 -8.24
N SER A 198 12.25 -5.87 -9.19
CA SER A 198 13.67 -6.10 -8.95
C SER A 198 14.43 -4.85 -8.45
N GLN A 199 13.83 -3.66 -8.57
CA GLN A 199 14.37 -2.40 -8.09
C GLN A 199 13.92 -2.06 -6.66
N ALA A 200 12.99 -2.84 -6.11
CA ALA A 200 12.40 -2.64 -4.80
C ALA A 200 13.22 -3.39 -3.72
N SER A 201 14.38 -2.82 -3.36
CA SER A 201 15.15 -3.31 -2.20
C SER A 201 14.49 -2.83 -0.91
N GLU A 202 14.31 -3.72 0.07
CA GLU A 202 13.86 -3.39 1.44
C GLU A 202 12.41 -2.90 1.55
N VAL A 203 11.47 -3.67 1.01
CA VAL A 203 10.04 -3.40 1.12
C VAL A 203 9.42 -4.27 2.22
N ASP A 204 8.67 -3.64 3.12
CA ASP A 204 7.82 -4.38 4.08
C ASP A 204 6.67 -5.06 3.34
N ALA A 205 6.74 -6.37 3.30
CA ALA A 205 5.83 -7.29 2.64
C ALA A 205 4.46 -7.42 3.31
N THR A 206 4.35 -7.02 4.58
CA THR A 206 3.34 -7.59 5.49
C THR A 206 1.93 -7.48 4.95
N PHE A 207 1.57 -6.33 4.37
CA PHE A 207 0.22 -6.11 3.84
C PHE A 207 0.06 -6.52 2.37
N VAL A 208 1.14 -6.70 1.64
CA VAL A 208 1.11 -6.89 0.18
C VAL A 208 0.42 -8.19 -0.18
N VAL A 209 0.78 -9.28 0.51
CA VAL A 209 0.33 -10.62 0.15
C VAL A 209 -1.17 -10.78 0.44
N ASP A 210 -1.61 -10.35 1.62
CA ASP A 210 -3.02 -10.28 2.00
C ASP A 210 -3.86 -9.47 0.99
N ARG A 211 -3.38 -8.28 0.60
CA ARG A 211 -4.08 -7.44 -0.38
C ARG A 211 -4.08 -8.02 -1.79
N LEU A 212 -3.02 -8.70 -2.20
CA LEU A 212 -3.00 -9.40 -3.49
C LEU A 212 -3.99 -10.57 -3.51
N ALA A 213 -4.22 -11.23 -2.37
CA ALA A 213 -5.18 -12.33 -2.28
C ALA A 213 -6.62 -11.88 -2.57
N SER A 214 -6.97 -10.61 -2.31
CA SER A 214 -8.32 -10.08 -2.60
C SER A 214 -8.65 -10.02 -4.11
N LEU A 215 -7.64 -10.11 -4.98
CA LEU A 215 -7.84 -10.15 -6.43
C LEU A 215 -8.16 -11.53 -6.98
N LEU A 216 -8.14 -12.57 -6.14
CA LEU A 216 -8.50 -13.92 -6.55
C LEU A 216 -10.02 -14.10 -6.58
N PRO A 217 -10.58 -14.77 -7.61
CA PRO A 217 -9.87 -15.49 -8.68
C PRO A 217 -9.55 -14.65 -9.93
N HIS A 218 -10.00 -13.40 -10.00
CA HIS A 218 -10.06 -12.62 -11.25
C HIS A 218 -8.70 -12.33 -11.89
N GLU A 219 -7.68 -11.95 -11.11
CA GLU A 219 -6.34 -11.60 -11.62
C GLU A 219 -5.27 -12.60 -11.14
N ALA A 220 -5.65 -13.88 -11.02
CA ALA A 220 -4.82 -14.92 -10.41
C ALA A 220 -3.42 -15.03 -11.03
N THR A 221 -3.29 -14.92 -12.35
CA THR A 221 -2.00 -15.01 -13.04
C THR A 221 -1.11 -13.79 -12.75
N LEU A 222 -1.67 -12.59 -12.62
CA LEU A 222 -0.92 -11.39 -12.23
C LEU A 222 -0.46 -11.49 -10.78
N VAL A 223 -1.36 -11.88 -9.88
CA VAL A 223 -1.06 -12.14 -8.46
C VAL A 223 0.07 -13.16 -8.33
N ALA A 224 -0.01 -14.27 -9.07
CA ALA A 224 1.02 -15.31 -9.04
C ALA A 224 2.40 -14.82 -9.51
N ARG A 225 2.46 -14.00 -10.57
CA ARG A 225 3.72 -13.39 -11.02
C ARG A 225 4.31 -12.44 -10.00
N ILE A 226 3.49 -11.60 -9.39
CA ILE A 226 3.95 -10.67 -8.34
C ILE A 226 4.46 -11.46 -7.14
N ALA A 227 3.68 -12.43 -6.64
CA ALA A 227 4.10 -13.30 -5.53
C ALA A 227 5.43 -14.00 -5.80
N LYS A 228 5.64 -14.49 -7.03
CA LYS A 228 6.91 -15.10 -7.44
C LYS A 228 8.08 -14.13 -7.30
N ARG A 229 7.92 -12.90 -7.80
CA ARG A 229 8.94 -11.86 -7.74
C ARG A 229 9.21 -11.38 -6.31
N LEU A 230 8.18 -11.33 -5.47
CA LEU A 230 8.32 -10.99 -4.06
C LEU A 230 9.14 -12.05 -3.32
N ILE A 231 8.86 -13.34 -3.52
CA ILE A 231 9.64 -14.44 -2.94
C ILE A 231 11.10 -14.40 -3.41
N GLU A 232 11.34 -14.10 -4.70
CA GLU A 232 12.69 -13.94 -5.23
C GLU A 232 13.43 -12.78 -4.53
N ALA A 233 12.77 -11.64 -4.37
CA ALA A 233 13.33 -10.45 -3.73
C ALA A 233 13.59 -10.64 -2.23
N TRP A 234 12.71 -11.36 -1.53
CA TRP A 234 12.76 -11.54 -0.07
C TRP A 234 13.36 -12.88 0.38
N SER A 235 13.99 -13.63 -0.51
CA SER A 235 14.50 -14.98 -0.22
C SER A 235 15.37 -15.05 1.05
N ASN A 236 16.20 -14.05 1.30
CA ASN A 236 17.03 -14.01 2.52
C ASN A 236 16.23 -13.67 3.78
N GLU A 237 15.22 -12.80 3.68
CA GLU A 237 14.42 -12.33 4.82
C GLU A 237 13.38 -13.38 5.23
N LEU A 238 12.71 -14.02 4.27
CA LEU A 238 11.69 -15.05 4.51
C LEU A 238 12.23 -16.28 5.26
N GLY A 239 13.54 -16.56 5.15
CA GLY A 239 14.22 -17.64 5.87
C GLY A 239 14.67 -17.26 7.28
N ASP A 240 14.68 -15.97 7.62
CA ASP A 240 15.12 -15.46 8.92
C ASP A 240 13.91 -15.05 9.77
N ILE A 241 13.60 -15.88 10.77
CA ILE A 241 12.48 -15.73 11.71
C ILE A 241 12.56 -14.41 12.50
N SER A 242 13.73 -13.76 12.57
CA SER A 242 13.89 -12.48 13.27
C SER A 242 13.42 -11.26 12.45
N THR A 243 13.09 -11.44 11.18
CA THR A 243 12.63 -10.36 10.29
C THR A 243 11.11 -10.16 10.35
N SER A 244 10.64 -8.94 10.09
CA SER A 244 9.20 -8.67 9.95
C SER A 244 8.57 -9.45 8.78
N THR A 245 9.33 -9.64 7.70
CA THR A 245 8.94 -10.37 6.48
C THR A 245 8.63 -11.85 6.73
N ALA A 246 9.16 -12.46 7.79
CA ALA A 246 8.82 -13.83 8.18
C ALA A 246 7.32 -14.02 8.48
N GLY A 247 6.61 -12.96 8.91
CA GLY A 247 5.16 -12.97 9.13
C GLY A 247 4.36 -13.28 7.86
N SER A 248 4.83 -12.80 6.70
CA SER A 248 4.18 -13.02 5.40
C SER A 248 4.37 -14.43 4.84
N ALA A 249 5.23 -15.26 5.43
CA ALA A 249 5.48 -16.62 4.95
C ALA A 249 4.20 -17.48 4.97
N ALA A 250 3.38 -17.36 6.01
CA ALA A 250 2.12 -18.09 6.12
C ALA A 250 1.13 -17.68 5.01
N GLU A 251 1.00 -16.38 4.78
CA GLU A 251 0.13 -15.82 3.74
C GLU A 251 0.59 -16.22 2.34
N LEU A 252 1.90 -16.25 2.09
CA LEU A 252 2.47 -16.70 0.81
C LEU A 252 2.21 -18.20 0.56
N VAL A 253 2.26 -19.03 1.61
CA VAL A 253 1.89 -20.44 1.52
C VAL A 253 0.41 -20.60 1.18
N ASP A 254 -0.47 -19.89 1.89
CA ASP A 254 -1.91 -19.92 1.63
C ASP A 254 -2.24 -19.42 0.22
N LEU A 255 -1.55 -18.38 -0.24
CA LEU A 255 -1.67 -17.85 -1.59
C LEU A 255 -1.23 -18.90 -2.63
N ALA A 256 -0.08 -19.55 -2.43
CA ALA A 256 0.43 -20.60 -3.32
C ALA A 256 -0.55 -21.78 -3.43
N ILE A 257 -1.11 -22.23 -2.29
CA ILE A 257 -2.12 -23.29 -2.25
C ILE A 257 -3.40 -22.86 -2.97
N THR A 258 -3.84 -21.62 -2.77
CA THR A 258 -5.05 -21.08 -3.40
C THR A 258 -4.87 -21.02 -4.92
N LEU A 259 -3.76 -20.46 -5.40
CA LEU A 259 -3.40 -20.44 -6.82
C LEU A 259 -3.34 -21.86 -7.40
N HIS A 260 -2.76 -22.82 -6.69
CA HIS A 260 -2.71 -24.21 -7.14
C HIS A 260 -4.09 -24.84 -7.38
N ARG A 261 -5.09 -24.41 -6.61
CA ARG A 261 -6.48 -24.94 -6.66
C ARG A 261 -7.37 -24.25 -7.68
N LEU A 262 -7.07 -23.02 -8.10
CA LEU A 262 -7.96 -22.20 -8.92
C LEU A 262 -8.14 -22.73 -10.35
N GLY A 263 -7.14 -23.39 -10.93
CA GLY A 263 -7.28 -23.98 -12.26
C GLY A 263 -5.95 -24.23 -12.97
N ASP A 264 -6.03 -24.74 -14.19
CA ASP A 264 -4.85 -25.19 -14.93
C ASP A 264 -3.84 -24.06 -15.21
N GLU A 265 -4.30 -22.81 -15.41
CA GLU A 265 -3.43 -21.65 -15.69
C GLU A 265 -2.51 -21.26 -14.53
N THR A 266 -2.94 -21.49 -13.28
CA THR A 266 -2.21 -21.10 -12.07
C THR A 266 -1.71 -22.29 -11.25
N ARG A 267 -2.10 -23.53 -11.63
CA ARG A 267 -1.72 -24.75 -10.93
C ARG A 267 -0.21 -24.93 -10.79
N GLU A 268 0.49 -24.83 -11.91
CA GLU A 268 1.95 -25.02 -11.96
C GLU A 268 2.68 -23.88 -11.24
N ILE A 269 2.22 -22.63 -11.39
CA ILE A 269 2.83 -21.49 -10.72
C ILE A 269 2.63 -21.60 -9.20
N GLY A 270 1.43 -21.96 -8.73
CA GLY A 270 1.17 -22.19 -7.32
C GLY A 270 2.05 -23.29 -6.72
N LEU A 271 2.35 -24.34 -7.48
CA LEU A 271 3.29 -25.39 -7.06
C LEU A 271 4.73 -24.86 -6.97
N ASP A 272 5.23 -24.18 -8.00
CA ASP A 272 6.58 -23.56 -8.02
C ASP A 272 6.77 -22.57 -6.86
N LEU A 273 5.74 -21.77 -6.53
CA LEU A 273 5.75 -20.87 -5.38
C LEU A 273 5.90 -21.64 -4.06
N PHE A 274 5.11 -22.70 -3.87
CA PHE A 274 5.16 -23.52 -2.65
C PHE A 274 6.52 -24.21 -2.49
N GLU A 275 7.05 -24.78 -3.57
CA GLU A 275 8.37 -25.43 -3.57
C GLU A 275 9.49 -24.46 -3.18
N ARG A 276 9.49 -23.25 -3.75
CA ARG A 276 10.46 -22.20 -3.39
C ARG A 276 10.38 -21.78 -1.92
N LEU A 277 9.17 -21.65 -1.37
CA LEU A 277 9.00 -21.33 0.06
C LEU A 277 9.56 -22.43 0.97
N VAL A 278 9.43 -23.70 0.58
CA VAL A 278 10.05 -24.84 1.27
C VAL A 278 11.57 -24.79 1.17
N GLU A 279 12.11 -24.48 -0.02
CA GLU A 279 13.56 -24.35 -0.26
C GLU A 279 14.21 -23.23 0.59
N ILE A 280 13.53 -22.09 0.71
CA ILE A 280 13.93 -20.95 1.54
C ILE A 280 13.83 -21.27 3.04
N GLN A 281 13.27 -22.43 3.40
CA GLN A 281 13.01 -22.85 4.78
C GLN A 281 12.08 -21.90 5.53
N ALA A 282 11.14 -21.26 4.82
CA ALA A 282 10.07 -20.51 5.45
C ALA A 282 9.34 -21.45 6.43
N TYR A 283 9.41 -21.14 7.73
CA TYR A 283 9.05 -22.07 8.80
C TYR A 283 7.65 -22.69 8.60
N THR A 284 6.67 -21.88 8.22
CA THR A 284 5.28 -22.31 7.96
C THR A 284 5.15 -23.24 6.75
N ALA A 285 5.99 -23.10 5.72
CA ALA A 285 5.96 -23.98 4.55
C ALA A 285 6.42 -25.40 4.91
N ARG A 286 7.42 -25.53 5.80
CA ARG A 286 7.86 -26.83 6.31
C ARG A 286 6.79 -27.51 7.16
N GLU A 287 6.17 -26.77 8.07
CA GLU A 287 5.08 -27.31 8.90
C GLU A 287 3.93 -27.81 8.02
N THR A 288 3.55 -27.03 7.01
CA THR A 288 2.50 -27.40 6.06
C THR A 288 2.86 -28.67 5.28
N LEU A 289 4.10 -28.78 4.79
CA LEU A 289 4.58 -29.99 4.10
C LEU A 289 4.59 -31.22 5.01
N GLU A 290 5.04 -31.07 6.26
CA GLU A 290 5.03 -32.16 7.26
C GLU A 290 3.61 -32.61 7.58
N GLN A 291 2.64 -31.69 7.70
CA GLN A 291 1.23 -32.03 7.89
C GLN A 291 0.68 -32.80 6.69
N ILE A 292 1.02 -32.39 5.47
CA ILE A 292 0.61 -33.09 4.24
C ILE A 292 1.22 -34.51 4.20
N ASP A 293 2.53 -34.65 4.43
CA ASP A 293 3.22 -35.94 4.41
C ASP A 293 2.68 -36.89 5.51
N ASN A 294 2.45 -36.36 6.72
CA ASN A 294 1.87 -37.12 7.83
C ASN A 294 0.45 -37.64 7.53
N ARG A 295 -0.38 -36.88 6.78
CA ARG A 295 -1.69 -37.36 6.31
C ARG A 295 -1.56 -38.56 5.36
N PHE A 296 -0.57 -38.56 4.47
CA PHE A 296 -0.36 -39.69 3.55
C PHE A 296 0.24 -40.92 4.24
N ARG A 297 1.15 -40.72 5.20
CA ARG A 297 1.72 -41.81 6.02
C ARG A 297 0.65 -42.48 6.90
N SER A 298 -0.21 -41.68 7.53
CA SER A 298 -1.31 -42.17 8.38
C SER A 298 -2.35 -42.98 7.58
N ARG A 299 -2.59 -42.63 6.32
CA ARG A 299 -3.54 -43.35 5.44
C ARG A 299 -3.02 -44.71 4.99
N ARG A 300 -1.70 -44.94 4.97
CA ARG A 300 -1.10 -46.24 4.58
C ARG A 300 -1.15 -47.32 5.66
N LEU A 301 -1.46 -47.00 6.92
CA LEU A 301 -1.49 -47.97 8.03
C LEU A 301 -2.86 -48.58 8.33
N GLN A 302 -3.95 -48.14 7.68
CA GLN A 302 -5.22 -48.90 7.68
C GLN A 302 -5.27 -49.94 6.57
N ARG A 303 -4.19 -50.70 6.39
CA ARG A 303 -4.32 -52.04 5.77
C ARG A 303 -5.07 -52.87 6.79
N ARG A 304 -6.41 -52.90 6.70
CA ARG A 304 -7.29 -53.76 7.52
C ARG A 304 -6.59 -55.10 7.71
N GLN A 305 -6.05 -55.35 8.91
CA GLN A 305 -5.66 -56.69 9.29
C GLN A 305 -6.92 -57.53 9.13
N ARG A 306 -6.97 -58.31 8.05
CA ARG A 306 -8.01 -59.31 7.88
C ARG A 306 -7.83 -60.25 9.04
N LEU A 307 -8.70 -60.13 10.04
CA LEU A 307 -8.79 -61.07 11.14
C LEU A 307 -8.76 -62.48 10.56
N PRO A 308 -7.97 -63.41 11.14
CA PRO A 308 -7.88 -64.77 10.64
C PRO A 308 -9.28 -65.36 10.57
N ARG A 309 -9.71 -65.73 9.37
CA ARG A 309 -10.99 -66.40 9.13
C ARG A 309 -10.93 -67.76 9.82
N ARG A 310 -11.41 -67.81 11.06
CA ARG A 310 -11.49 -69.02 11.89
C ARG A 310 -12.36 -70.04 11.16
N ARG A 311 -11.72 -71.00 10.49
CA ARG A 311 -12.37 -72.22 10.00
C ARG A 311 -12.92 -72.97 11.20
N ARG A 312 -14.24 -72.91 11.40
CA ARG A 312 -14.96 -73.88 12.23
C ARG A 312 -15.52 -74.94 11.29
N GLY A 313 -14.86 -76.10 11.30
CA GLY A 313 -15.37 -77.33 10.72
C GLY A 313 -16.45 -77.96 11.60
N ALA A 314 -17.28 -78.76 10.94
CA ALA A 314 -18.47 -79.46 11.38
C ALA A 314 -18.27 -80.42 12.56
N ASN A 315 -19.31 -80.58 13.39
CA ASN A 315 -20.04 -81.84 13.60
C ASN A 315 -21.23 -81.65 14.58
N GLY A 316 -22.41 -82.16 14.21
CA GLY A 316 -23.62 -82.26 15.05
C GLY A 316 -23.56 -83.46 16.03
N PRO A 317 -24.67 -84.04 16.55
CA PRO A 317 -26.11 -83.83 16.24
C PRO A 317 -27.02 -83.76 17.51
N ASN A 318 -28.33 -83.94 17.30
CA ASN A 318 -29.40 -84.41 18.21
C ASN A 318 -30.44 -83.42 18.80
N SER A 319 -31.64 -83.50 18.21
CA SER A 319 -32.91 -83.91 18.85
C SER A 319 -33.61 -83.03 19.90
N ALA A 320 -34.85 -82.66 19.53
CA ALA A 320 -35.98 -82.10 20.28
C ALA A 320 -36.40 -82.99 21.49
N PRO A 321 -37.47 -82.68 22.29
CA PRO A 321 -38.47 -81.60 22.17
C PRO A 321 -38.84 -80.89 23.51
N ASP A 322 -39.86 -80.02 23.44
CA ASP A 322 -41.00 -79.95 24.40
C ASP A 322 -41.27 -78.59 25.11
N LYS A 323 -42.57 -78.26 25.14
CA LYS A 323 -43.33 -77.34 26.01
C LYS A 323 -43.30 -75.80 25.87
N ARG A 324 -44.41 -75.30 25.30
CA ARG A 324 -45.26 -74.16 25.77
C ARG A 324 -45.57 -74.28 27.29
N PRO A 325 -45.94 -73.21 28.05
CA PRO A 325 -46.98 -72.24 27.69
C PRO A 325 -46.83 -70.77 28.18
N ASP A 326 -47.73 -69.93 27.63
CA ASP A 326 -48.39 -68.71 28.13
C ASP A 326 -47.80 -67.90 29.30
N THR A 327 -47.74 -66.57 29.12
CA THR A 327 -48.38 -65.50 29.94
C THR A 327 -47.84 -64.13 29.49
N ASN A 328 -48.62 -63.26 28.84
CA ASN A 328 -49.61 -62.30 29.37
C ASN A 328 -49.01 -61.00 29.98
N LYS A 329 -49.57 -59.85 29.56
CA LYS A 329 -49.49 -58.47 30.12
C LYS A 329 -48.19 -57.69 29.86
N HIS A 330 -48.16 -56.40 29.49
CA HIS A 330 -49.16 -55.31 29.54
C HIS A 330 -48.99 -54.37 28.34
#